data_AF-A0A2T1CDF7-F1
#
_entry.id   AF-A0A2T1CDF7-F1
#
_cell.length_a   1.000
_cell.length_b   1.000
_cell.length_c   1.000
_cell.angle_alpha   90.00
_cell.angle_beta   90.00
_cell.angle_gamma   90.00
#
_symmetry.space_group_name_H-M   'P 1'
#
loop_
_entity.id
_entity.type
_entity.pdbx_description
1 polymer ?
#
loop_
_entity_poly.entity_id
_entity_poly.type
_entity_poly.pdbx_seq_one_letter_code
_entity_poly.pdbx_strand_id
1 'polypeptide(L)'
;MGINNTGVINTGEGHDVIIGLATNSAVSEAEAAAFAYNAAILATGSDPEAIQALETAIAQSASLATAVSTTTTLGIVNLGQILTSCGDDVIIGLANNQSSSNAQTISVAESAANDTATATADAQSLAIAQGSTVGIVNLGQINTGKGNDLVIGIAIDKSAAVAGANANAASTVDNSDAQANTRTLSDTSQAIAIGIDNIGGKILTAIGNDRVVGVGEIGILGGSLNTGLGNDQVIAYGSTIGVQDSEIRLGQGDDFFKAAIVDFDPVTGAISFPLDQSSSIKNTSVFGDRGHDTFEISNFEGNVLIDGGKDFDVLRLWGNLDDYQFTGSSDNRTLTIEDSDSGSVLTAKNIEAVYYGDSDQAYKISDFA
;
A
#
# COMPACT_ATOMS: atom_id res chain seq x y z
N MET A 1 8.17 12.86 -11.03
CA MET A 1 7.18 12.43 -12.05
C MET A 1 7.93 12.02 -13.31
N GLY A 2 7.50 10.97 -14.01
CA GLY A 2 8.08 10.56 -15.29
C GLY A 2 7.44 11.30 -16.46
N ILE A 3 6.17 11.00 -16.74
CA ILE A 3 5.34 11.71 -17.72
C ILE A 3 4.22 12.47 -17.00
N ASN A 4 3.97 13.72 -17.41
CA ASN A 4 2.82 14.51 -16.97
C ASN A 4 2.03 14.98 -18.20
N ASN A 5 0.98 14.23 -18.55
CA ASN A 5 0.11 14.53 -19.67
C ASN A 5 -1.15 15.27 -19.21
N THR A 6 -1.27 16.53 -19.62
CA THR A 6 -2.46 17.36 -19.39
C THR A 6 -3.28 17.59 -20.65
N GLY A 7 -2.83 17.05 -21.79
CA GLY A 7 -3.41 17.22 -23.11
C GLY A 7 -3.62 15.88 -23.80
N VAL A 8 -2.97 15.68 -24.95
CA VAL A 8 -3.07 14.43 -25.71
C VAL A 8 -1.66 13.94 -26.04
N ILE A 9 -1.38 12.69 -25.71
CA ILE A 9 -0.28 11.92 -26.28
C ILE A 9 -0.91 11.01 -27.34
N ASN A 10 -0.47 11.14 -28.58
CA ASN A 10 -0.86 10.27 -29.69
C ASN A 10 0.40 9.73 -30.36
N THR A 11 0.59 8.42 -30.37
CA THR A 11 1.79 7.79 -30.94
C THR A 11 1.65 7.45 -32.42
N GLY A 12 0.41 7.36 -32.93
CA GLY A 12 0.12 7.19 -34.35
C GLY A 12 -0.34 5.79 -34.70
N GLU A 13 0.19 5.22 -35.78
CA GLU A 13 0.02 3.81 -36.15
C GLU A 13 1.40 3.14 -36.04
N GLY A 14 1.48 1.97 -35.44
CA GLY A 14 2.74 1.25 -35.23
C GLY A 14 2.77 0.50 -33.90
N HIS A 15 3.88 -0.18 -33.62
CA HIS A 15 4.08 -0.82 -32.32
C HIS A 15 4.81 0.20 -31.43
N ASP A 16 4.04 0.97 -30.68
CA ASP A 16 4.53 2.13 -29.95
C ASP A 16 4.82 1.80 -28.49
N VAL A 17 5.74 2.58 -27.89
CA VAL A 17 6.13 2.39 -26.50
C VAL A 17 6.15 3.73 -25.78
N ILE A 18 5.38 3.82 -24.69
CA ILE A 18 5.31 4.97 -23.78
C ILE A 18 5.82 4.52 -22.42
N ILE A 19 6.88 5.17 -21.92
CA ILE A 19 7.46 4.86 -20.60
C ILE A 19 7.54 6.12 -19.75
N GLY A 20 6.79 6.14 -18.65
CA GLY A 20 6.95 7.10 -17.57
C GLY A 20 7.72 6.49 -16.42
N LEU A 21 8.98 6.87 -16.27
CA LEU A 21 9.85 6.44 -15.17
C LEU A 21 10.03 7.56 -14.16
N ALA A 22 9.75 7.28 -12.89
CA ALA A 22 10.06 8.17 -11.77
C ALA A 22 10.79 7.43 -10.66
N THR A 23 11.86 8.02 -10.17
CA THR A 23 12.55 7.55 -8.96
C THR A 23 12.77 8.74 -8.04
N ASN A 24 12.46 8.57 -6.76
CA ASN A 24 12.70 9.57 -5.74
C ASN A 24 13.37 8.92 -4.53
N SER A 25 14.26 9.67 -3.90
CA SER A 25 14.85 9.28 -2.62
C SER A 25 14.96 10.52 -1.75
N ALA A 26 14.47 10.39 -0.53
CA ALA A 26 14.53 11.43 0.47
C ALA A 26 15.00 10.82 1.79
N VAL A 27 15.94 11.49 2.43
CA VAL A 27 16.51 11.08 3.71
C VAL A 27 16.41 12.27 4.65
N SER A 28 15.83 12.05 5.82
CA SER A 28 15.73 13.03 6.90
C SER A 28 16.42 12.46 8.12
N GLU A 29 17.40 13.19 8.64
CA GLU A 29 18.15 12.80 9.84
C GLU A 29 18.07 13.91 10.87
N ALA A 30 17.74 13.54 12.11
CA ALA A 30 17.71 14.47 13.23
C ALA A 30 18.39 13.83 14.44
N GLU A 31 19.36 14.55 15.02
CA GLU A 31 20.02 14.15 16.26
C GLU A 31 19.92 15.29 17.26
N ALA A 32 19.50 14.99 18.50
CA ALA A 32 19.49 15.97 19.57
C ALA A 32 20.08 15.39 20.86
N ALA A 33 20.98 16.15 21.49
CA ALA A 33 21.59 15.79 22.74
C ALA A 33 21.43 16.93 23.76
N ALA A 34 20.99 16.60 24.98
CA ALA A 34 20.87 17.53 26.08
C ALA A 34 21.56 16.97 27.32
N PHE A 35 22.37 17.80 27.97
CA PHE A 35 23.12 17.43 29.15
C PHE A 35 22.93 18.50 30.24
N ALA A 36 22.46 18.09 31.41
CA ALA A 36 22.29 18.96 32.57
C ALA A 36 23.03 18.37 33.76
N TYR A 37 23.93 19.14 34.35
CA TYR A 37 24.69 18.74 35.53
C TYR A 37 24.51 19.83 36.59
N ASN A 38 24.08 19.45 37.80
CA ASN A 38 23.96 20.37 38.90
C ASN A 38 24.57 19.77 40.17
N ALA A 39 25.44 20.51 40.84
CA ALA A 39 26.08 20.09 42.07
C ALA A 39 26.07 21.24 43.08
N ALA A 40 25.40 21.06 44.21
CA ALA A 40 25.48 21.97 45.35
C ALA A 40 26.60 21.50 46.29
N ILE A 41 27.70 22.27 46.35
CA ILE A 41 28.90 21.95 47.15
C ILE A 41 28.84 22.73 48.47
N LEU A 42 29.08 22.02 49.58
CA LEU A 42 29.25 22.50 50.96
C LEU A 42 29.75 23.97 51.07
N ALA A 43 28.92 24.86 51.59
CA ALA A 43 29.27 26.21 51.98
C ALA A 43 29.39 26.20 53.50
N THR A 44 30.58 26.54 53.97
CA THR A 44 30.89 26.65 55.40
C THR A 44 30.38 27.96 56.02
N GLY A 45 29.37 28.59 55.41
CA GLY A 45 28.85 29.92 55.77
C GLY A 45 27.49 29.87 56.46
N SER A 46 27.23 30.83 57.35
CA SER A 46 26.04 30.91 58.21
C SER A 46 24.88 31.75 57.64
N ASP A 47 24.82 31.93 56.32
CA ASP A 47 23.71 32.66 55.66
C ASP A 47 22.57 31.67 55.33
N PRO A 48 21.39 31.77 55.96
CA PRO A 48 20.29 30.82 55.78
C PRO A 48 19.77 30.71 54.34
N GLU A 49 19.78 31.79 53.56
CA GLU A 49 19.34 31.76 52.15
C GLU A 49 20.39 31.04 51.26
N ALA A 50 21.67 31.21 51.58
CA ALA A 50 22.76 30.50 50.91
C ALA A 50 22.82 29.00 51.30
N ILE A 51 22.45 28.65 52.54
CA ILE A 51 22.35 27.26 53.02
C ILE A 51 21.19 26.53 52.33
N GLN A 52 20.04 27.18 52.19
CA GLN A 52 18.85 26.57 51.55
C GLN A 52 19.04 26.36 50.04
N ALA A 53 19.74 27.26 49.35
CA ALA A 53 20.17 27.08 47.96
C ALA A 53 21.24 25.98 47.78
N LEU A 54 21.84 25.50 48.87
CA LEU A 54 22.88 24.47 48.89
C LEU A 54 22.39 23.06 49.24
N GLU A 55 21.23 22.96 49.88
CA GLU A 55 20.62 21.70 50.28
C GLU A 55 19.85 21.04 49.14
N THR A 56 19.43 21.82 48.13
CA THR A 56 18.66 21.33 46.97
C THR A 56 19.40 21.52 45.65
N ALA A 57 19.57 20.46 44.85
CA ALA A 57 20.03 20.55 43.47
C ALA A 57 19.01 19.96 42.49
N ILE A 58 18.74 20.66 41.40
CA ILE A 58 17.82 20.21 40.34
C ILE A 58 18.58 20.23 39.01
N ALA A 59 18.67 19.09 38.33
CA ALA A 59 19.17 18.96 36.98
C ALA A 59 18.02 18.50 36.06
N GLN A 60 17.72 19.28 35.02
CA GLN A 60 16.69 18.94 34.04
C GLN A 60 17.28 19.03 32.64
N SER A 61 17.23 17.91 31.92
CA SER A 61 17.63 17.82 30.52
C SER A 61 16.46 17.35 29.68
N ALA A 62 16.25 18.01 28.54
CA ALA A 62 15.22 17.66 27.58
C ALA A 62 15.80 17.70 26.17
N SER A 63 15.70 16.61 25.43
CA SER A 63 16.11 16.51 24.03
C SER A 63 14.94 16.06 23.15
N LEU A 64 14.81 16.68 21.98
CA LEU A 64 13.80 16.35 20.97
C LEU A 64 14.46 16.31 19.59
N ALA A 65 14.42 15.15 18.94
CA ALA A 65 14.75 14.99 17.54
C ALA A 65 13.49 14.67 16.74
N THR A 66 13.36 15.30 15.58
CA THR A 66 12.23 15.08 14.66
C THR A 66 12.76 15.01 13.24
N ALA A 67 12.69 13.83 12.65
CA ALA A 67 13.03 13.58 11.26
C ALA A 67 11.74 13.27 10.50
N VAL A 68 11.45 14.06 9.47
CA VAL A 68 10.29 13.87 8.60
C VAL A 68 10.75 13.88 7.16
N SER A 69 10.37 12.85 6.42
CA SER A 69 10.58 12.72 4.99
C SER A 69 9.25 12.41 4.33
N THR A 70 8.79 13.30 3.45
CA THR A 70 7.55 13.14 2.68
C THR A 70 7.86 13.22 1.20
N THR A 71 7.38 12.23 0.43
CA THR A 71 7.73 12.08 -0.98
C THR A 71 6.52 11.71 -1.81
N THR A 72 6.53 12.12 -3.07
CA THR A 72 5.54 11.69 -4.07
C THR A 72 6.25 11.31 -5.35
N THR A 73 5.99 10.10 -5.86
CA THR A 73 6.68 9.52 -7.01
C THR A 73 5.66 8.93 -7.97
N LEU A 74 5.49 9.56 -9.14
CA LEU A 74 4.47 9.17 -10.12
C LEU A 74 5.12 8.83 -11.46
N GLY A 75 4.92 7.62 -11.96
CA GLY A 75 5.50 7.16 -13.23
C GLY A 75 4.88 7.91 -14.41
N ILE A 76 3.59 7.64 -14.68
CA ILE A 76 2.77 8.40 -15.62
C ILE A 76 1.66 9.11 -14.85
N VAL A 77 1.44 10.39 -15.14
CA VAL A 77 0.25 11.14 -14.74
C VAL A 77 -0.51 11.53 -16.01
N ASN A 78 -1.70 10.99 -16.18
CA ASN A 78 -2.58 11.26 -17.30
C ASN A 78 -3.86 11.97 -16.84
N LEU A 79 -3.89 13.29 -17.01
CA LEU A 79 -5.09 14.11 -16.82
C LEU A 79 -5.86 14.32 -18.13
N GLY A 80 -5.28 13.91 -19.25
CA GLY A 80 -5.82 14.09 -20.60
C GLY A 80 -6.08 12.77 -21.29
N GLN A 81 -5.52 12.57 -22.48
CA GLN A 81 -5.67 11.35 -23.27
C GLN A 81 -4.32 10.77 -23.69
N ILE A 82 -4.18 9.46 -23.58
CA ILE A 82 -3.12 8.68 -24.23
C ILE A 82 -3.80 7.80 -25.27
N LEU A 83 -3.40 7.94 -26.53
CA LEU A 83 -3.98 7.26 -27.69
C LEU A 83 -2.85 6.57 -28.48
N THR A 84 -2.85 5.25 -28.61
CA THR A 84 -1.85 4.53 -29.43
C THR A 84 -2.42 3.96 -30.73
N SER A 85 -3.76 3.96 -30.86
CA SER A 85 -4.54 3.68 -32.08
C SER A 85 -4.41 2.25 -32.64
N CYS A 86 -3.27 1.87 -33.21
CA CYS A 86 -3.10 0.61 -33.93
C CYS A 86 -1.65 0.08 -33.83
N GLY A 87 -1.49 -1.21 -33.55
CA GLY A 87 -0.26 -1.99 -33.44
C GLY A 87 -0.14 -2.60 -32.04
N ASP A 88 0.84 -3.47 -31.79
CA ASP A 88 1.03 -4.03 -30.45
C ASP A 88 1.77 -3.00 -29.58
N ASP A 89 1.02 -2.22 -28.80
CA ASP A 89 1.51 -1.06 -28.06
C ASP A 89 1.84 -1.38 -26.60
N VAL A 90 2.75 -0.58 -26.01
CA VAL A 90 3.18 -0.77 -24.62
C VAL A 90 3.18 0.56 -23.86
N ILE A 91 2.45 0.62 -22.75
CA ILE A 91 2.41 1.75 -21.83
C ILE A 91 2.90 1.30 -20.45
N ILE A 92 4.02 1.86 -19.99
CA ILE A 92 4.67 1.51 -18.72
C ILE A 92 4.75 2.74 -17.83
N GLY A 93 4.07 2.69 -16.69
CA GLY A 93 4.31 3.61 -15.57
C GLY A 93 5.10 2.92 -14.48
N LEU A 94 6.34 3.34 -14.26
CA LEU A 94 7.22 2.81 -13.21
C LEU A 94 7.56 3.91 -12.20
N ALA A 95 7.21 3.68 -10.93
CA ALA A 95 7.50 4.59 -9.84
C ALA A 95 8.23 3.86 -8.70
N ASN A 96 9.38 4.41 -8.30
CA ASN A 96 10.21 3.85 -7.22
C ASN A 96 10.55 4.93 -6.19
N ASN A 97 10.10 4.74 -4.95
CA ASN A 97 10.30 5.67 -3.87
C ASN A 97 11.12 5.06 -2.73
N GLN A 98 12.13 5.78 -2.28
CA GLN A 98 12.99 5.40 -1.16
C GLN A 98 13.06 6.54 -0.15
N SER A 99 12.06 6.59 0.73
CA SER A 99 11.98 7.59 1.81
C SER A 99 12.56 7.01 3.10
N SER A 100 13.45 7.72 3.77
CA SER A 100 13.99 7.30 5.07
C SER A 100 13.97 8.45 6.06
N SER A 101 13.56 8.16 7.29
CA SER A 101 13.65 9.10 8.41
C SER A 101 14.31 8.44 9.60
N ASN A 102 15.34 9.10 10.15
CA ASN A 102 16.09 8.62 11.30
C ASN A 102 16.18 9.74 12.34
N ALA A 103 15.58 9.54 13.51
CA ALA A 103 15.64 10.47 14.62
C ALA A 103 16.32 9.82 15.83
N GLN A 104 17.32 10.48 16.41
CA GLN A 104 18.07 9.99 17.56
C GLN A 104 18.14 11.05 18.65
N THR A 105 17.87 10.66 19.89
CA THR A 105 18.01 11.56 21.05
C THR A 105 18.76 10.96 22.21
N ILE A 106 19.50 11.85 22.89
CA ILE A 106 20.20 11.56 24.14
C ILE A 106 19.88 12.68 25.14
N SER A 107 19.39 12.32 26.32
CA SER A 107 19.15 13.25 27.43
C SER A 107 19.86 12.74 28.68
N VAL A 108 20.71 13.56 29.29
CA VAL A 108 21.43 13.21 30.52
C VAL A 108 21.23 14.28 31.57
N ALA A 109 20.72 13.90 32.73
CA ALA A 109 20.62 14.77 33.90
C ALA A 109 21.36 14.15 35.09
N GLU A 110 22.31 14.86 35.67
CA GLU A 110 22.97 14.45 36.91
C GLU A 110 22.85 15.55 37.96
N SER A 111 22.39 15.17 39.16
CA SER A 111 22.18 16.10 40.27
C SER A 111 22.83 15.60 41.56
N ALA A 112 23.56 16.47 42.25
CA ALA A 112 24.18 16.19 43.55
C ALA A 112 23.94 17.35 44.51
N ALA A 113 23.55 17.07 45.76
CA ALA A 113 23.34 18.09 46.80
C ALA A 113 23.75 17.56 48.18
N ASN A 114 23.33 18.22 49.25
CA ASN A 114 23.55 17.74 50.62
C ASN A 114 22.31 17.09 51.25
N ASP A 115 21.10 17.46 50.80
CA ASP A 115 19.84 16.93 51.33
C ASP A 115 18.96 16.39 50.20
N THR A 116 18.48 17.27 49.31
CA THR A 116 17.56 16.93 48.22
C THR A 116 18.20 17.09 46.84
N ALA A 117 18.14 16.07 45.99
CA ALA A 117 18.62 16.17 44.61
C ALA A 117 17.63 15.53 43.64
N THR A 118 17.22 16.30 42.64
CA THR A 118 16.30 15.86 41.58
C THR A 118 17.02 15.90 40.24
N ALA A 119 17.03 14.77 39.54
CA ALA A 119 17.49 14.67 38.16
C ALA A 119 16.35 14.21 37.26
N THR A 120 16.05 14.98 36.21
CA THR A 120 15.04 14.62 35.20
C THR A 120 15.68 14.66 33.82
N ALA A 121 15.71 13.51 33.15
CA ALA A 121 16.15 13.39 31.77
C ALA A 121 14.99 12.95 30.89
N ASP A 122 14.57 13.83 29.98
CA ASP A 122 13.51 13.57 29.02
C ASP A 122 14.11 13.49 27.61
N ALA A 123 13.98 12.34 26.95
CA ALA A 123 14.42 12.12 25.58
C ALA A 123 13.23 11.74 24.69
N GLN A 124 12.97 12.53 23.65
CA GLN A 124 11.90 12.26 22.69
C GLN A 124 12.43 12.20 21.26
N SER A 125 12.06 11.17 20.51
CA SER A 125 12.45 11.00 19.11
C SER A 125 11.23 10.68 18.24
N LEU A 126 11.11 11.38 17.12
CA LEU A 126 10.03 11.23 16.15
C LEU A 126 10.61 11.05 14.74
N ALA A 127 10.37 9.91 14.13
CA ALA A 127 10.75 9.61 12.74
C ALA A 127 9.49 9.29 11.93
N ILE A 128 9.25 10.06 10.86
CA ILE A 128 8.09 9.89 9.98
C ILE A 128 8.58 9.81 8.53
N ALA A 129 8.43 8.64 7.91
CA ALA A 129 8.74 8.44 6.50
C ALA A 129 7.47 8.13 5.73
N GLN A 130 7.02 9.10 4.92
CA GLN A 130 5.80 9.02 4.12
C GLN A 130 6.15 9.05 2.63
N GLY A 131 5.40 8.27 1.86
CA GLY A 131 5.59 8.12 0.42
C GLY A 131 4.27 7.85 -0.28
N SER A 132 3.98 8.59 -1.33
CA SER A 132 2.88 8.28 -2.24
C SER A 132 3.48 7.91 -3.59
N THR A 133 3.41 6.63 -3.93
CA THR A 133 4.09 6.07 -5.10
C THR A 133 3.07 5.46 -6.03
N VAL A 134 2.99 5.94 -7.27
CA VAL A 134 2.00 5.44 -8.24
C VAL A 134 2.64 5.18 -9.60
N GLY A 135 2.48 3.97 -10.14
CA GLY A 135 2.97 3.61 -11.45
C GLY A 135 2.29 4.43 -12.54
N ILE A 136 0.97 4.30 -12.66
CA ILE A 136 0.11 5.09 -13.55
C ILE A 136 -1.00 5.76 -12.74
N VAL A 137 -1.04 7.09 -12.74
CA VAL A 137 -2.21 7.88 -12.33
C VAL A 137 -3.00 8.24 -13.58
N ASN A 138 -4.18 7.65 -13.76
CA ASN A 138 -5.08 7.93 -14.86
C ASN A 138 -6.36 8.60 -14.34
N LEU A 139 -6.42 9.92 -14.47
CA LEU A 139 -7.63 10.72 -14.22
C LEU A 139 -8.36 11.07 -15.53
N GLY A 140 -7.75 10.75 -16.67
CA GLY A 140 -8.28 10.96 -18.01
C GLY A 140 -8.62 9.65 -18.69
N GLN A 141 -8.14 9.48 -19.92
CA GLN A 141 -8.37 8.27 -20.72
C GLN A 141 -7.06 7.71 -21.28
N ILE A 142 -6.91 6.40 -21.17
CA ILE A 142 -5.92 5.62 -21.93
C ILE A 142 -6.71 4.78 -22.94
N ASN A 143 -6.34 4.84 -24.22
CA ASN A 143 -6.93 4.06 -25.29
C ASN A 143 -5.83 3.46 -26.17
N THR A 144 -5.63 2.15 -26.13
CA THR A 144 -4.54 1.50 -26.88
C THR A 144 -4.98 1.15 -28.31
N GLY A 145 -6.22 0.69 -28.49
CA GLY A 145 -6.90 0.70 -29.78
C GLY A 145 -6.96 -0.66 -30.45
N LYS A 146 -6.04 -0.98 -31.37
CA LYS A 146 -6.05 -2.28 -32.05
C LYS A 146 -4.67 -2.89 -32.01
N GLY A 147 -4.54 -4.10 -31.51
CA GLY A 147 -3.26 -4.81 -31.37
C GLY A 147 -3.27 -5.58 -30.06
N ASN A 148 -2.22 -6.34 -29.77
CA ASN A 148 -2.08 -6.99 -28.46
C ASN A 148 -1.31 -6.05 -27.54
N ASP A 149 -2.05 -5.19 -26.86
CA ASP A 149 -1.49 -4.07 -26.14
C ASP A 149 -1.14 -4.44 -24.69
N LEU A 150 -0.20 -3.71 -24.10
CA LEU A 150 0.22 -3.88 -22.71
C LEU A 150 0.16 -2.54 -21.97
N VAL A 151 -0.69 -2.45 -20.95
CA VAL A 151 -0.69 -1.35 -19.99
C VAL A 151 -0.21 -1.88 -18.64
N ILE A 152 0.92 -1.37 -18.14
CA ILE A 152 1.51 -1.82 -16.89
C ILE A 152 1.86 -0.66 -15.97
N GLY A 153 1.34 -0.71 -14.74
CA GLY A 153 1.67 0.20 -13.66
C GLY A 153 2.40 -0.54 -12.54
N ILE A 154 3.63 -0.12 -12.23
CA ILE A 154 4.46 -0.68 -11.16
C ILE A 154 4.82 0.43 -10.18
N ALA A 155 4.45 0.25 -8.92
CA ALA A 155 4.83 1.13 -7.82
C ALA A 155 5.59 0.35 -6.75
N ILE A 156 6.72 0.91 -6.33
CA ILE A 156 7.58 0.36 -5.28
C ILE A 156 7.83 1.46 -4.26
N ASP A 157 7.30 1.31 -3.05
CA ASP A 157 7.61 2.20 -1.93
C ASP A 157 8.45 1.46 -0.87
N LYS A 158 9.61 2.02 -0.54
CA LYS A 158 10.51 1.51 0.50
C LYS A 158 10.70 2.55 1.61
N SER A 159 9.61 3.14 2.04
CA SER A 159 9.59 4.06 3.17
C SER A 159 10.02 3.37 4.48
N ALA A 160 10.96 3.97 5.21
CA ALA A 160 11.48 3.44 6.46
C ALA A 160 11.67 4.54 7.52
N ALA A 161 11.13 4.32 8.73
CA ALA A 161 11.25 5.25 9.85
C ALA A 161 11.91 4.58 11.06
N VAL A 162 12.94 5.23 11.62
CA VAL A 162 13.68 4.76 12.79
C VAL A 162 13.80 5.88 13.81
N ALA A 163 13.18 5.69 14.99
CA ALA A 163 13.29 6.61 16.13
C ALA A 163 13.99 5.93 17.32
N GLY A 164 15.10 6.48 17.76
CA GLY A 164 15.82 6.08 18.98
C GLY A 164 15.85 7.21 20.01
N ALA A 165 15.56 6.90 21.28
CA ALA A 165 15.68 7.84 22.39
C ALA A 165 16.37 7.18 23.59
N ASN A 166 17.33 7.88 24.18
CA ASN A 166 18.05 7.44 25.36
C ASN A 166 18.02 8.54 26.44
N ALA A 167 17.50 8.22 27.61
CA ALA A 167 17.48 9.12 28.76
C ALA A 167 18.23 8.49 29.93
N ASN A 168 19.11 9.27 30.57
CA ASN A 168 19.86 8.86 31.75
C ASN A 168 19.73 9.94 32.83
N ALA A 169 19.16 9.59 33.98
CA ALA A 169 19.05 10.48 35.13
C ALA A 169 19.76 9.87 36.33
N ALA A 170 20.63 10.64 36.98
CA ALA A 170 21.34 10.23 38.19
C ALA A 170 21.22 11.29 39.28
N SER A 171 20.90 10.87 40.51
CA SER A 171 20.83 11.75 41.68
C SER A 171 21.58 11.11 42.85
N THR A 172 22.41 11.87 43.57
CA THR A 172 23.29 11.34 44.63
C THR A 172 23.19 12.14 45.93
N VAL A 173 22.23 11.79 46.82
CA VAL A 173 22.01 12.34 48.19
C VAL A 173 21.07 11.43 49.03
N ASP A 174 20.77 11.83 50.28
CA ASP A 174 19.80 11.17 51.17
C ASP A 174 18.33 11.25 50.67
N ASN A 175 17.90 12.40 50.13
CA ASN A 175 16.57 12.57 49.52
C ASN A 175 16.67 12.76 47.99
N SER A 176 16.89 11.64 47.27
CA SER A 176 17.12 11.64 45.82
C SER A 176 15.87 11.27 45.01
N ASP A 177 15.61 12.01 43.92
CA ASP A 177 14.68 11.63 42.85
C ASP A 177 15.40 11.64 41.49
N ALA A 178 15.30 10.56 40.73
CA ALA A 178 15.90 10.43 39.41
C ALA A 178 14.87 9.84 38.43
N GLN A 179 14.50 10.63 37.42
CA GLN A 179 13.48 10.28 36.43
C GLN A 179 14.08 10.32 35.03
N ALA A 180 14.08 9.17 34.34
CA ALA A 180 14.49 9.06 32.94
C ALA A 180 13.28 8.66 32.10
N ASN A 181 12.85 9.54 31.20
CA ASN A 181 11.71 9.31 30.33
C ASN A 181 12.16 9.25 28.87
N THR A 182 11.79 8.17 28.18
CA THR A 182 12.03 8.00 26.74
C THR A 182 10.71 7.90 25.98
N ARG A 183 10.57 8.63 24.88
CA ARG A 183 9.43 8.49 23.94
C ARG A 183 9.94 8.37 22.52
N THR A 184 9.54 7.33 21.81
CA THR A 184 9.88 7.12 20.40
C THR A 184 8.61 6.90 19.58
N LEU A 185 8.59 7.43 18.36
CA LEU A 185 7.58 7.13 17.36
C LEU A 185 8.26 6.97 16.00
N SER A 186 8.15 5.78 15.42
CA SER A 186 8.47 5.50 14.02
C SER A 186 7.16 5.32 13.27
N ASP A 187 6.93 6.11 12.23
CA ASP A 187 5.69 6.09 11.46
C ASP A 187 5.94 6.02 9.95
N THR A 188 5.33 5.02 9.32
CA THR A 188 5.25 4.82 7.86
C THR A 188 3.81 4.63 7.40
N SER A 189 2.81 4.93 8.24
CA SER A 189 1.40 4.59 8.01
C SER A 189 0.75 5.29 6.81
N GLN A 190 1.34 6.37 6.31
CA GLN A 190 0.89 7.05 5.08
C GLN A 190 1.75 6.71 3.85
N ALA A 191 2.69 5.77 3.97
CA ALA A 191 3.34 5.20 2.81
C ALA A 191 2.31 4.35 2.04
N ILE A 192 2.20 4.58 0.74
CA ILE A 192 1.33 3.81 -0.14
C ILE A 192 1.94 3.64 -1.52
N ALA A 193 1.82 2.43 -2.06
CA ALA A 193 2.21 2.09 -3.44
C ALA A 193 1.01 1.61 -4.26
N ILE A 194 0.70 2.26 -5.38
CA ILE A 194 -0.42 1.87 -6.26
C ILE A 194 0.12 1.58 -7.67
N GLY A 195 -0.12 0.38 -8.20
CA GLY A 195 0.28 0.04 -9.56
C GLY A 195 -0.39 0.97 -10.58
N ILE A 196 -1.73 0.89 -10.64
CA ILE A 196 -2.58 1.75 -11.48
C ILE A 196 -3.64 2.40 -10.61
N ASP A 197 -3.55 3.72 -10.41
CA ASP A 197 -4.63 4.55 -9.87
C ASP A 197 -5.46 5.08 -11.05
N ASN A 198 -6.62 4.49 -11.25
CA ASN A 198 -7.56 4.84 -12.29
C ASN A 198 -8.81 5.52 -11.72
N ILE A 199 -8.75 6.07 -10.50
CA ILE A 199 -9.89 6.76 -9.89
C ILE A 199 -10.37 7.90 -10.79
N GLY A 200 -11.60 7.81 -11.27
CA GLY A 200 -12.20 8.81 -12.17
C GLY A 200 -11.70 8.75 -13.61
N GLY A 201 -10.75 7.86 -13.92
CA GLY A 201 -10.24 7.61 -15.26
C GLY A 201 -10.92 6.44 -15.99
N LYS A 202 -10.48 6.25 -17.24
CA LYS A 202 -10.87 5.14 -18.10
C LYS A 202 -9.67 4.53 -18.81
N ILE A 203 -9.61 3.20 -18.82
CA ILE A 203 -8.67 2.42 -19.64
C ILE A 203 -9.49 1.63 -20.65
N LEU A 204 -9.15 1.76 -21.93
CA LEU A 204 -9.78 1.07 -23.06
C LEU A 204 -8.67 0.40 -23.88
N THR A 205 -8.68 -0.93 -24.04
CA THR A 205 -7.67 -1.59 -24.88
C THR A 205 -8.19 -1.97 -26.28
N ALA A 206 -9.51 -2.16 -26.37
CA ALA A 206 -10.33 -2.22 -27.56
C ALA A 206 -10.27 -3.52 -28.39
N ILE A 207 -9.31 -3.75 -29.28
CA ILE A 207 -9.29 -5.01 -30.09
C ILE A 207 -7.90 -5.65 -30.08
N GLY A 208 -7.82 -6.85 -29.53
CA GLY A 208 -6.68 -7.74 -29.57
C GLY A 208 -6.62 -8.58 -28.31
N ASN A 209 -5.50 -9.25 -28.05
CA ASN A 209 -5.31 -9.98 -26.79
C ASN A 209 -4.52 -9.09 -25.83
N ASP A 210 -5.21 -8.15 -25.22
CA ASP A 210 -4.62 -7.07 -24.45
C ASP A 210 -4.29 -7.49 -23.03
N ARG A 211 -3.40 -6.74 -22.39
CA ARG A 211 -2.97 -7.01 -21.01
C ARG A 211 -2.93 -5.73 -20.21
N VAL A 212 -3.63 -5.72 -19.08
CA VAL A 212 -3.54 -4.66 -18.08
C VAL A 212 -2.98 -5.25 -16.79
N VAL A 213 -1.84 -4.73 -16.33
CA VAL A 213 -1.12 -5.24 -15.17
C VAL A 213 -0.86 -4.14 -14.14
N GLY A 214 -1.37 -4.32 -12.92
CA GLY A 214 -1.10 -3.44 -11.79
C GLY A 214 -0.23 -4.14 -10.74
N VAL A 215 0.85 -3.51 -10.30
CA VAL A 215 1.76 -4.01 -9.24
C VAL A 215 2.01 -2.92 -8.21
N GLY A 216 1.65 -3.15 -6.95
CA GLY A 216 1.86 -2.22 -5.84
C GLY A 216 1.45 -2.80 -4.49
N GLU A 217 1.20 -1.97 -3.48
CA GLU A 217 0.39 -2.36 -2.32
C GLU A 217 -1.06 -2.57 -2.72
N ILE A 218 -1.56 -1.67 -3.57
CA ILE A 218 -2.77 -1.85 -4.37
C ILE A 218 -2.37 -2.07 -5.83
N GLY A 219 -2.81 -3.16 -6.45
CA GLY A 219 -2.51 -3.43 -7.86
C GLY A 219 -3.23 -2.44 -8.79
N ILE A 220 -4.56 -2.46 -8.78
CA ILE A 220 -5.43 -1.55 -9.55
C ILE A 220 -6.46 -0.92 -8.61
N LEU A 221 -6.59 0.41 -8.66
CA LEU A 221 -7.49 1.19 -7.83
C LEU A 221 -8.42 2.05 -8.70
N GLY A 222 -9.74 1.87 -8.55
CA GLY A 222 -10.73 2.79 -9.07
C GLY A 222 -11.05 2.74 -10.57
N GLY A 223 -12.12 3.44 -10.93
CA GLY A 223 -12.47 3.78 -12.30
C GLY A 223 -13.01 2.63 -13.14
N SER A 224 -12.99 2.84 -14.46
CA SER A 224 -13.49 1.86 -15.44
C SER A 224 -12.35 1.34 -16.31
N LEU A 225 -12.33 0.02 -16.51
CA LEU A 225 -11.44 -0.69 -17.42
C LEU A 225 -12.29 -1.52 -18.37
N ASN A 226 -12.09 -1.36 -19.67
CA ASN A 226 -12.76 -2.16 -20.70
C ASN A 226 -11.72 -2.70 -21.69
N THR A 227 -11.59 -4.02 -21.79
CA THR A 227 -10.57 -4.61 -22.67
C THR A 227 -11.08 -4.84 -24.09
N GLY A 228 -12.34 -5.23 -24.27
CA GLY A 228 -13.05 -5.06 -25.54
C GLY A 228 -13.24 -6.36 -26.32
N LEU A 229 -12.50 -6.57 -27.40
CA LEU A 229 -12.61 -7.77 -28.25
C LEU A 229 -11.27 -8.50 -28.32
N GLY A 230 -11.26 -9.79 -27.99
CA GLY A 230 -10.11 -10.68 -28.04
C GLY A 230 -9.93 -11.37 -26.69
N ASN A 231 -8.85 -12.13 -26.53
CA ASN A 231 -8.61 -12.90 -25.30
C ASN A 231 -7.72 -12.08 -24.37
N ASP A 232 -8.35 -11.23 -23.58
CA ASP A 232 -7.71 -10.20 -22.78
C ASP A 232 -7.30 -10.70 -21.39
N GLN A 233 -6.39 -9.98 -20.76
CA GLN A 233 -5.91 -10.29 -19.42
C GLN A 233 -5.87 -9.05 -18.54
N VAL A 234 -6.54 -9.12 -17.39
CA VAL A 234 -6.42 -8.11 -16.34
C VAL A 234 -5.85 -8.77 -15.10
N ILE A 235 -4.64 -8.37 -14.72
CA ILE A 235 -3.88 -8.98 -13.63
C ILE A 235 -3.49 -7.90 -12.64
N ALA A 236 -3.93 -8.03 -11.40
CA ALA A 236 -3.60 -7.09 -10.34
C ALA A 236 -2.95 -7.80 -9.16
N TYR A 237 -1.72 -7.38 -8.90
CA TYR A 237 -0.86 -7.85 -7.83
C TYR A 237 -0.69 -6.75 -6.79
N GLY A 238 -1.28 -6.96 -5.61
CA GLY A 238 -1.12 -6.08 -4.46
C GLY A 238 -0.34 -6.77 -3.35
N SER A 239 0.46 -6.07 -2.56
CA SER A 239 0.91 -6.61 -1.26
C SER A 239 -0.16 -6.51 -0.18
N THR A 240 -1.26 -5.79 -0.44
CA THR A 240 -2.41 -5.66 0.46
C THR A 240 -3.72 -5.92 -0.26
N ILE A 241 -3.93 -5.32 -1.44
CA ILE A 241 -5.15 -5.51 -2.24
C ILE A 241 -4.80 -5.63 -3.73
N GLY A 242 -5.28 -6.67 -4.40
CA GLY A 242 -5.10 -6.80 -5.85
C GLY A 242 -5.89 -5.71 -6.60
N VAL A 243 -7.21 -5.72 -6.47
CA VAL A 243 -8.11 -4.73 -7.11
C VAL A 243 -9.04 -4.09 -6.09
N GLN A 244 -9.22 -2.78 -6.15
CA GLN A 244 -10.14 -2.04 -5.29
C GLN A 244 -11.02 -1.05 -6.07
N ASP A 245 -12.29 -0.93 -5.67
CA ASP A 245 -13.25 0.11 -6.09
C ASP A 245 -13.36 0.28 -7.63
N SER A 246 -13.24 -0.82 -8.38
CA SER A 246 -13.14 -0.79 -9.85
C SER A 246 -14.35 -1.41 -10.55
N GLU A 247 -14.64 -0.94 -11.77
CA GLU A 247 -15.54 -1.60 -12.73
C GLU A 247 -14.73 -2.12 -13.92
N ILE A 248 -14.67 -3.45 -14.08
CA ILE A 248 -13.85 -4.10 -15.10
C ILE A 248 -14.77 -4.87 -16.06
N ARG A 249 -14.64 -4.62 -17.35
CA ARG A 249 -15.37 -5.30 -18.43
C ARG A 249 -14.36 -5.96 -19.35
N LEU A 250 -14.40 -7.29 -19.44
CA LEU A 250 -13.48 -8.07 -20.25
C LEU A 250 -13.95 -8.08 -21.72
N GLY A 251 -15.24 -8.31 -21.94
CA GLY A 251 -15.88 -7.98 -23.21
C GLY A 251 -16.18 -9.21 -24.04
N GLN A 252 -15.53 -9.39 -25.19
CA GLN A 252 -15.77 -10.56 -26.02
C GLN A 252 -14.48 -11.29 -26.34
N GLY A 253 -14.37 -12.50 -25.82
CA GLY A 253 -13.31 -13.46 -26.07
C GLY A 253 -13.17 -14.39 -24.88
N ASP A 254 -12.15 -15.24 -24.90
CA ASP A 254 -11.87 -16.10 -23.74
C ASP A 254 -10.92 -15.32 -22.81
N ASP A 255 -11.47 -14.57 -21.87
CA ASP A 255 -10.74 -13.59 -21.07
C ASP A 255 -10.22 -14.15 -19.74
N PHE A 256 -9.22 -13.48 -19.18
CA PHE A 256 -8.63 -13.84 -17.90
C PHE A 256 -8.57 -12.65 -16.95
N PHE A 257 -9.21 -12.80 -15.79
CA PHE A 257 -9.08 -11.86 -14.68
C PHE A 257 -8.37 -12.50 -13.50
N LYS A 258 -7.40 -11.80 -12.92
CA LYS A 258 -6.72 -12.20 -11.69
C LYS A 258 -6.52 -11.04 -10.73
N ALA A 259 -6.91 -11.26 -9.47
CA ALA A 259 -6.59 -10.37 -8.36
C ALA A 259 -5.99 -11.19 -7.21
N ALA A 260 -4.75 -10.91 -6.84
CA ALA A 260 -4.01 -11.69 -5.85
C ALA A 260 -3.17 -10.80 -4.92
N ILE A 261 -2.99 -11.26 -3.68
CA ILE A 261 -2.00 -10.69 -2.78
C ILE A 261 -0.65 -11.36 -3.06
N VAL A 262 0.41 -10.58 -3.23
CA VAL A 262 1.75 -11.10 -3.50
C VAL A 262 2.83 -10.32 -2.76
N ASP A 263 3.89 -11.04 -2.43
CA ASP A 263 5.19 -10.44 -2.15
C ASP A 263 5.93 -10.33 -3.48
N PHE A 264 6.11 -9.10 -3.94
CA PHE A 264 6.86 -8.79 -5.15
C PHE A 264 8.29 -8.39 -4.79
N ASP A 265 9.27 -9.13 -5.30
CA ASP A 265 10.67 -8.70 -5.25
C ASP A 265 10.98 -7.85 -6.49
N PRO A 266 11.13 -6.53 -6.35
CA PRO A 266 11.40 -5.65 -7.49
C PRO A 266 12.80 -5.82 -8.09
N VAL A 267 13.71 -6.53 -7.41
CA VAL A 267 15.08 -6.77 -7.90
C VAL A 267 15.13 -8.00 -8.80
N THR A 268 14.50 -9.09 -8.37
CA THR A 268 14.49 -10.36 -9.13
C THR A 268 13.27 -10.53 -10.03
N GLY A 269 12.22 -9.74 -9.81
CA GLY A 269 10.91 -9.93 -10.44
C GLY A 269 10.17 -11.16 -9.89
N ALA A 270 10.68 -11.80 -8.84
CA ALA A 270 10.03 -12.94 -8.23
C ALA A 270 8.71 -12.50 -7.57
N ILE A 271 7.69 -13.34 -7.76
CA ILE A 271 6.38 -13.19 -7.14
C ILE A 271 6.20 -14.42 -6.25
N SER A 272 5.95 -14.20 -4.97
CA SER A 272 5.49 -15.23 -4.05
C SER A 272 4.11 -14.89 -3.50
N PHE A 273 3.33 -15.91 -3.21
CA PHE A 273 1.98 -15.75 -2.66
C PHE A 273 2.07 -15.96 -1.14
N PRO A 274 1.89 -14.91 -0.33
CA PRO A 274 1.81 -15.06 1.12
C PRO A 274 0.62 -15.93 1.51
N LEU A 275 0.70 -16.54 2.70
CA LEU A 275 -0.38 -17.36 3.26
C LEU A 275 -1.65 -16.52 3.46
N ASP A 276 -1.50 -15.26 3.85
CA ASP A 276 -2.60 -14.33 3.96
C ASP A 276 -2.96 -13.78 2.58
N GLN A 277 -4.19 -14.06 2.18
CA GLN A 277 -4.78 -13.62 0.91
C GLN A 277 -6.08 -12.85 1.13
N SER A 278 -6.32 -12.37 2.36
CA SER A 278 -7.63 -11.94 2.89
C SER A 278 -8.36 -10.80 2.16
N SER A 279 -7.73 -10.10 1.22
CA SER A 279 -8.36 -8.96 0.53
C SER A 279 -7.90 -8.78 -0.91
N SER A 280 -7.80 -9.87 -1.68
CA SER A 280 -7.29 -9.78 -3.05
C SER A 280 -8.17 -8.93 -3.98
N ILE A 281 -9.48 -8.86 -3.74
CA ILE A 281 -10.42 -7.98 -4.44
C ILE A 281 -11.36 -7.26 -3.46
N LYS A 282 -11.62 -5.97 -3.66
CA LYS A 282 -12.45 -5.15 -2.76
C LYS A 282 -13.41 -4.26 -3.51
N ASN A 283 -14.70 -4.26 -3.13
CA ASN A 283 -15.72 -3.34 -3.67
C ASN A 283 -15.72 -3.21 -5.21
N THR A 284 -15.47 -4.33 -5.91
CA THR A 284 -15.17 -4.33 -7.34
C THR A 284 -16.20 -5.16 -8.08
N SER A 285 -16.55 -4.73 -9.30
CA SER A 285 -17.40 -5.48 -10.22
C SER A 285 -16.61 -5.89 -11.46
N VAL A 286 -16.67 -7.17 -11.82
CA VAL A 286 -16.01 -7.74 -13.00
C VAL A 286 -17.05 -8.41 -13.88
N PHE A 287 -17.05 -8.08 -15.18
CA PHE A 287 -17.99 -8.58 -16.17
C PHE A 287 -17.20 -9.28 -17.30
N GLY A 288 -17.44 -10.57 -17.51
CA GLY A 288 -16.93 -11.35 -18.63
C GLY A 288 -17.62 -11.01 -19.96
N ASP A 289 -18.92 -10.69 -19.90
CA ASP A 289 -19.79 -10.38 -21.04
C ASP A 289 -19.99 -11.58 -22.00
N ARG A 290 -19.01 -12.01 -22.81
CA ARG A 290 -19.16 -13.15 -23.71
C ARG A 290 -17.84 -13.89 -24.00
N GLY A 291 -17.80 -15.16 -23.62
CA GLY A 291 -16.80 -16.14 -24.06
C GLY A 291 -16.55 -17.17 -22.96
N HIS A 292 -15.38 -17.82 -22.99
CA HIS A 292 -15.02 -18.77 -21.94
C HIS A 292 -14.09 -18.12 -20.91
N ASP A 293 -14.66 -17.32 -20.01
CA ASP A 293 -13.88 -16.46 -19.14
C ASP A 293 -13.38 -17.20 -17.90
N THR A 294 -12.22 -16.80 -17.41
CA THR A 294 -11.64 -17.32 -16.17
C THR A 294 -11.36 -16.20 -15.17
N PHE A 295 -11.95 -16.32 -14.00
CA PHE A 295 -11.77 -15.41 -12.87
C PHE A 295 -10.99 -16.10 -11.76
N GLU A 296 -9.77 -15.65 -11.49
CA GLU A 296 -8.95 -16.10 -10.35
C GLU A 296 -8.88 -15.04 -9.27
N ILE A 297 -9.49 -15.32 -8.12
CA ILE A 297 -9.37 -14.47 -6.93
C ILE A 297 -9.02 -15.33 -5.72
N SER A 298 -8.40 -14.71 -4.72
CA SER A 298 -8.07 -15.41 -3.48
C SER A 298 -9.16 -15.20 -2.43
N ASN A 299 -9.31 -13.96 -1.95
CA ASN A 299 -10.35 -13.58 -1.00
C ASN A 299 -10.92 -12.20 -1.38
N PHE A 300 -12.07 -11.85 -0.83
CA PHE A 300 -12.81 -10.64 -1.16
C PHE A 300 -13.18 -9.84 0.11
N GLU A 301 -13.17 -8.51 -0.02
CA GLU A 301 -13.61 -7.60 1.02
C GLU A 301 -14.73 -6.68 0.52
N GLY A 302 -15.72 -6.39 1.37
CA GLY A 302 -16.84 -5.52 1.02
C GLY A 302 -17.78 -6.19 0.01
N ASN A 303 -18.22 -5.44 -1.01
CA ASN A 303 -19.19 -5.95 -1.99
C ASN A 303 -18.52 -6.23 -3.34
N VAL A 304 -18.35 -7.51 -3.67
CA VAL A 304 -17.75 -7.93 -4.94
C VAL A 304 -18.79 -8.60 -5.84
N LEU A 305 -18.76 -8.25 -7.12
CA LEU A 305 -19.59 -8.86 -8.15
C LEU A 305 -18.69 -9.45 -9.24
N ILE A 306 -18.91 -10.71 -9.57
CA ILE A 306 -18.37 -11.35 -10.77
C ILE A 306 -19.55 -11.84 -11.60
N ASP A 307 -19.62 -11.44 -12.86
CA ASP A 307 -20.64 -11.89 -13.81
C ASP A 307 -19.93 -12.45 -15.05
N GLY A 308 -19.96 -13.78 -15.23
CA GLY A 308 -19.34 -14.42 -16.40
C GLY A 308 -20.02 -14.04 -17.71
N GLY A 309 -21.31 -13.70 -17.67
CA GLY A 309 -22.06 -13.31 -18.85
C GLY A 309 -22.58 -14.52 -19.63
N LYS A 310 -21.92 -14.84 -20.75
CA LYS A 310 -22.38 -15.89 -21.68
C LYS A 310 -21.24 -16.84 -22.01
N ASP A 311 -21.66 -18.08 -22.23
CA ASP A 311 -20.89 -19.23 -22.69
C ASP A 311 -20.46 -20.14 -21.52
N PHE A 312 -19.16 -20.37 -21.25
CA PHE A 312 -18.77 -21.26 -20.15
C PHE A 312 -17.68 -20.61 -19.33
N ASP A 313 -18.06 -20.15 -18.15
CA ASP A 313 -17.26 -19.30 -17.31
C ASP A 313 -16.81 -20.02 -16.04
N VAL A 314 -15.59 -19.70 -15.62
CA VAL A 314 -14.89 -20.37 -14.52
C VAL A 314 -14.53 -19.39 -13.43
N LEU A 315 -14.97 -19.66 -12.20
CA LEU A 315 -14.49 -18.98 -11.01
C LEU A 315 -13.53 -19.89 -10.24
N ARG A 316 -12.33 -19.40 -9.96
CA ARG A 316 -11.32 -20.06 -9.12
C ARG A 316 -11.09 -19.24 -7.86
N LEU A 317 -11.32 -19.87 -6.71
CA LEU A 317 -11.19 -19.25 -5.40
C LEU A 317 -9.98 -19.86 -4.67
N TRP A 318 -9.04 -19.02 -4.24
CA TRP A 318 -7.86 -19.44 -3.48
C TRP A 318 -8.00 -19.08 -2.01
N GLY A 319 -8.21 -20.07 -1.15
CA GLY A 319 -8.33 -19.85 0.30
C GLY A 319 -8.94 -21.04 1.03
N ASN A 320 -9.31 -20.83 2.29
CA ASN A 320 -10.00 -21.84 3.08
C ASN A 320 -11.52 -21.73 2.89
N LEU A 321 -12.16 -22.84 2.54
CA LEU A 321 -13.60 -22.95 2.32
C LEU A 321 -14.44 -22.79 3.60
N ASP A 322 -13.87 -23.18 4.74
CA ASP A 322 -14.61 -23.29 6.00
C ASP A 322 -15.02 -21.92 6.58
N ASP A 323 -14.43 -20.83 6.09
CA ASP A 323 -14.67 -19.47 6.58
C ASP A 323 -15.89 -18.80 5.90
N TYR A 324 -16.44 -19.46 4.86
CA TYR A 324 -17.50 -18.89 4.02
C TYR A 324 -18.85 -19.58 4.17
N GLN A 325 -19.91 -18.78 4.07
CA GLN A 325 -21.28 -19.26 3.91
C GLN A 325 -21.71 -19.14 2.45
N PHE A 326 -22.14 -20.26 1.88
CA PHE A 326 -22.55 -20.35 0.48
C PHE A 326 -24.06 -20.40 0.37
N THR A 327 -24.61 -19.66 -0.59
CA THR A 327 -26.03 -19.71 -0.95
C THR A 327 -26.16 -19.73 -2.47
N GLY A 328 -26.48 -20.89 -3.03
CA GLY A 328 -26.79 -21.05 -4.45
C GLY A 328 -28.25 -20.75 -4.77
N SER A 329 -28.51 -20.12 -5.92
CA SER A 329 -29.87 -19.94 -6.43
C SER A 329 -30.40 -21.19 -7.11
N SER A 330 -31.71 -21.43 -7.01
CA SER A 330 -32.38 -22.60 -7.58
C SER A 330 -32.38 -22.65 -9.12
N ASP A 331 -32.13 -21.52 -9.78
CA ASP A 331 -31.97 -21.42 -11.24
C ASP A 331 -30.52 -21.65 -11.69
N ASN A 332 -29.60 -21.97 -10.77
CA ASN A 332 -28.18 -22.23 -11.03
C ASN A 332 -27.49 -21.05 -11.75
N ARG A 333 -27.89 -19.81 -11.43
CA ARG A 333 -27.35 -18.59 -12.05
C ARG A 333 -26.66 -17.64 -11.10
N THR A 334 -26.92 -17.74 -9.80
CA THR A 334 -26.34 -16.85 -8.79
C THR A 334 -25.79 -17.69 -7.65
N LEU A 335 -24.55 -17.42 -7.29
CA LEU A 335 -23.90 -17.92 -6.08
C LEU A 335 -23.54 -16.71 -5.22
N THR A 336 -24.02 -16.70 -4.00
CA THR A 336 -23.61 -15.71 -2.99
C THR A 336 -22.69 -16.39 -1.99
N ILE A 337 -21.55 -15.78 -1.73
CA ILE A 337 -20.56 -16.21 -0.75
C ILE A 337 -20.41 -15.07 0.26
N GLU A 338 -20.72 -15.35 1.52
CA GLU A 338 -20.61 -14.39 2.62
C GLU A 338 -19.49 -14.82 3.57
N ASP A 339 -18.59 -13.90 3.87
CA ASP A 339 -17.60 -14.06 4.94
C ASP A 339 -18.30 -13.81 6.28
N SER A 340 -18.34 -14.84 7.12
CA SER A 340 -19.06 -14.84 8.39
C SER A 340 -18.50 -13.83 9.40
N ASP A 341 -17.20 -13.54 9.31
CA ASP A 341 -16.49 -12.71 10.28
C ASP A 341 -16.49 -11.24 9.88
N SER A 342 -16.37 -10.95 8.58
CA SER A 342 -16.31 -9.57 8.07
C SER A 342 -17.65 -9.03 7.55
N GLY A 343 -18.60 -9.89 7.21
CA GLY A 343 -19.83 -9.52 6.50
C GLY A 343 -19.59 -9.11 5.04
N SER A 344 -18.41 -9.41 4.49
CA SER A 344 -18.10 -9.22 3.07
C SER A 344 -18.89 -10.19 2.22
N VAL A 345 -19.28 -9.77 1.02
CA VAL A 345 -20.14 -10.54 0.12
C VAL A 345 -19.54 -10.56 -1.28
N LEU A 346 -19.35 -11.78 -1.80
CA LEU A 346 -19.10 -12.04 -3.21
C LEU A 346 -20.39 -12.59 -3.84
N THR A 347 -20.88 -11.89 -4.86
CA THR A 347 -21.94 -12.38 -5.74
C THR A 347 -21.33 -12.82 -7.05
N ALA A 348 -21.39 -14.10 -7.36
CA ALA A 348 -21.02 -14.64 -8.66
C ALA A 348 -22.28 -14.96 -9.48
N LYS A 349 -22.32 -14.52 -10.74
CA LYS A 349 -23.44 -14.73 -11.67
C LYS A 349 -22.95 -15.38 -12.95
N ASN A 350 -23.81 -16.22 -13.54
CA ASN A 350 -23.54 -16.86 -14.82
C ASN A 350 -22.16 -17.52 -14.83
N ILE A 351 -21.89 -18.37 -13.82
CA ILE A 351 -20.66 -19.16 -13.70
C ILE A 351 -21.04 -20.63 -13.80
N GLU A 352 -20.44 -21.34 -14.75
CA GLU A 352 -20.72 -22.76 -15.00
C GLU A 352 -19.88 -23.69 -14.12
N ALA A 353 -18.68 -23.25 -13.71
CA ALA A 353 -17.78 -24.04 -12.87
C ALA A 353 -17.05 -23.21 -11.81
N VAL A 354 -17.08 -23.68 -10.57
CA VAL A 354 -16.33 -23.12 -9.44
C VAL A 354 -15.25 -24.11 -9.01
N TYR A 355 -14.01 -23.66 -8.87
CA TYR A 355 -12.87 -24.44 -8.37
C TYR A 355 -12.29 -23.80 -7.11
N TYR A 356 -11.66 -24.62 -6.27
CA TYR A 356 -11.04 -24.20 -5.02
C TYR A 356 -9.59 -24.63 -4.93
N GLY A 357 -8.71 -23.68 -4.64
CA GLY A 357 -7.27 -23.89 -4.54
C GLY A 357 -6.71 -24.64 -5.76
N ASP A 358 -5.83 -25.60 -5.49
CA ASP A 358 -5.24 -26.49 -6.51
C ASP A 358 -6.13 -27.67 -6.92
N SER A 359 -7.42 -27.68 -6.51
CA SER A 359 -8.30 -28.81 -6.80
C SER A 359 -8.75 -28.81 -8.27
N ASP A 360 -8.64 -29.95 -8.93
CA ASP A 360 -9.26 -30.19 -10.24
C ASP A 360 -10.77 -30.50 -10.15
N GLN A 361 -11.32 -30.54 -8.93
CA GLN A 361 -12.75 -30.76 -8.73
C GLN A 361 -13.55 -29.48 -9.00
N ALA A 362 -14.37 -29.52 -10.05
CA ALA A 362 -15.34 -28.48 -10.36
C ALA A 362 -16.65 -28.68 -9.59
N TYR A 363 -17.17 -27.59 -9.03
CA TYR A 363 -18.49 -27.50 -8.41
C TYR A 363 -19.41 -26.66 -9.28
N LYS A 364 -20.70 -27.01 -9.30
CA LYS A 364 -21.76 -26.20 -9.92
C LYS A 364 -22.46 -25.36 -8.86
N ILE A 365 -23.11 -24.26 -9.26
CA ILE A 365 -23.89 -23.43 -8.34
C ILE A 365 -24.95 -24.25 -7.58
N SER A 366 -25.58 -25.22 -8.25
CA SER A 366 -26.57 -26.13 -7.68
C SER A 366 -26.03 -27.04 -6.58
N ASP A 367 -24.71 -27.21 -6.49
CA ASP A 367 -24.08 -28.00 -5.42
C ASP A 367 -24.10 -27.24 -4.08
N PHE A 368 -24.48 -25.94 -4.09
CA PHE A 368 -24.58 -25.05 -2.94
C PHE A 368 -26.01 -24.59 -2.62
N ALA A 369 -27.04 -25.23 -3.21
CA ALA A 369 -28.44 -24.82 -3.13
C ALA A 369 -29.23 -25.51 -2.00
#